data_AF-A0A9W7BNM9-F1
#
_entry.id   AF-A0A9W7BNM9-F1
#
_cell.length_a   1.000
_cell.length_b   1.000
_cell.length_c   1.000
_cell.angle_alpha   90.00
_cell.angle_beta   90.00
_cell.angle_gamma   90.00
#
_symmetry.space_group_name_H-M   'P 1'
#
loop_
_entity.id
_entity.type
_entity.pdbx_description
1 polymer ?
#
loop_
_entity_poly.entity_id
_entity_poly.type
_entity_poly.pdbx_seq_one_letter_code
_entity_poly.pdbx_strand_id
1 'polypeptide(L)'
;MSSASLTLTLPLIYGSLSTPLPPSTSSDYSTHQWTLYIRSYTPLSPYIKSVTFHLHPSFDRSVRVVETCEKIGDQYVFSCTSNGWGEFESLLKITYTQPTVKPTILKHTIRLYPQATTGVVGGGKSTDQRVVNEFYDEICFEGVEKEWYEEGLRLDGLTPPSLPVAPVTDASLLMLQDFEEPNDREIVGRLVRAVKFVEGEIGMVKDRILRANSELEQARKIEGINNLGSGRKV
;
A
#
# COMPACT_ATOMS: atom_id res chain seq x y z
N MET A 1 5.47 31.70 -26.74
CA MET A 1 5.74 30.25 -26.86
C MET A 1 5.58 29.65 -25.48
N SER A 2 4.59 28.78 -25.26
CA SER A 2 4.45 28.06 -23.98
C SER A 2 5.62 27.08 -23.89
N SER A 3 6.56 27.30 -22.98
CA SER A 3 7.56 26.29 -22.67
C SER A 3 6.85 25.13 -22.00
N ALA A 4 6.96 23.92 -22.57
CA ALA A 4 6.45 22.73 -21.92
C ALA A 4 7.10 22.59 -20.53
N SER A 5 6.29 22.52 -19.48
CA SER A 5 6.76 22.32 -18.11
C SER A 5 7.19 20.87 -17.92
N LEU A 6 8.40 20.66 -17.41
CA LEU A 6 8.94 19.34 -17.11
C LEU A 6 8.19 18.76 -15.89
N THR A 7 7.85 17.47 -15.94
CA THR A 7 7.15 16.77 -14.86
C THR A 7 7.98 15.59 -14.41
N LEU A 8 8.13 15.41 -13.10
CA LEU A 8 8.82 14.28 -12.48
C LEU A 8 7.82 13.52 -11.61
N THR A 9 7.76 12.21 -11.76
CA THR A 9 6.90 11.33 -10.94
C THR A 9 7.77 10.30 -10.25
N LEU A 10 7.63 10.20 -8.92
CA LEU A 10 8.33 9.22 -8.10
C LEU A 10 7.32 8.20 -7.55
N PRO A 11 7.19 7.01 -8.17
CA PRO A 11 6.39 5.94 -7.62
C PRO A 11 7.07 5.38 -6.38
N LEU A 12 6.32 5.20 -5.31
CA LEU A 12 6.83 4.64 -4.07
C LEU A 12 5.77 3.83 -3.33
N ILE A 13 6.24 3.00 -2.40
CA ILE A 13 5.42 2.30 -1.45
C ILE A 13 5.88 2.72 -0.06
N TYR A 14 4.95 3.10 0.79
CA TYR A 14 5.25 3.43 2.19
C TYR A 14 4.40 2.58 3.11
N GLY A 15 4.93 2.24 4.27
CA GLY A 15 4.21 1.36 5.17
C GLY A 15 5.00 0.92 6.38
N SER A 16 4.51 -0.18 6.95
CA SER A 16 5.12 -0.86 8.08
C SER A 16 5.04 -2.37 7.95
N LEU A 17 6.10 -3.05 8.37
CA LEU A 17 6.13 -4.48 8.64
C LEU A 17 6.24 -4.68 10.14
N SER A 18 5.39 -5.51 10.74
CA SER A 18 5.38 -5.82 12.16
C SER A 18 5.48 -7.32 12.36
N THR A 19 6.42 -7.76 13.20
CA THR A 19 6.66 -9.17 13.54
C THR A 19 6.55 -9.35 15.05
N PRO A 20 5.71 -10.29 15.53
CA PRO A 20 5.68 -10.64 16.94
C PRO A 20 7.06 -11.07 17.45
N LEU A 21 7.44 -10.59 18.63
CA LEU A 21 8.69 -11.01 19.25
C LEU A 21 8.52 -12.39 19.90
N PRO A 22 9.56 -13.25 19.84
CA PRO A 22 9.57 -14.50 20.58
C PRO A 22 9.30 -14.29 22.08
N PRO A 23 8.66 -15.24 22.77
CA PRO A 23 8.41 -15.14 24.21
C PRO A 23 9.67 -14.88 25.06
N SER A 24 10.84 -15.33 24.59
CA SER A 24 12.13 -15.13 25.24
C SER A 24 12.65 -13.69 25.20
N THR A 25 12.19 -12.88 24.25
CA THR A 25 12.63 -11.48 24.05
C THR A 25 11.49 -10.47 24.21
N SER A 26 10.24 -10.93 24.23
CA SER A 26 9.07 -10.09 24.45
C SER A 26 8.95 -9.60 25.90
N SER A 27 8.38 -8.40 26.09
CA SER A 27 7.99 -7.87 27.40
C SER A 27 6.70 -7.05 27.27
N ASP A 28 6.14 -6.61 28.40
CA ASP A 28 4.91 -5.79 28.44
C ASP A 28 5.00 -4.51 27.59
N TYR A 29 6.21 -3.98 27.42
CA TYR A 29 6.48 -2.76 26.64
C TYR A 29 7.03 -3.04 25.24
N SER A 30 7.22 -4.30 24.87
CA SER A 30 7.85 -4.71 23.62
C SER A 30 7.33 -6.06 23.21
N THR A 31 6.20 -6.08 22.51
CA THR A 31 5.57 -7.32 22.04
C THR A 31 5.87 -7.60 20.56
N HIS A 32 6.16 -6.57 19.78
CA HIS A 32 6.47 -6.68 18.36
C HIS A 32 7.74 -5.88 18.03
N GLN A 33 8.49 -6.36 17.04
CA GLN A 33 9.41 -5.54 16.28
C GLN A 33 8.64 -5.02 15.06
N TRP A 34 8.71 -3.72 14.83
CA TRP A 34 8.13 -3.11 13.64
C TRP A 34 9.15 -2.26 12.90
N THR A 35 8.99 -2.16 11.59
CA THR A 35 9.82 -1.36 10.72
C THR A 35 8.94 -0.50 9.85
N LEU A 36 9.05 0.82 10.00
CA LEU A 36 8.50 1.80 9.07
C LEU A 36 9.42 1.93 7.87
N TYR A 37 8.86 2.13 6.68
CA TYR A 37 9.68 2.30 5.48
C TYR A 37 9.01 3.13 4.39
N ILE A 38 9.86 3.65 3.52
CA ILE A 38 9.53 4.10 2.16
C ILE A 38 10.43 3.31 1.23
N ARG A 39 9.84 2.63 0.24
CA ARG A 39 10.53 1.78 -0.73
C ARG A 39 10.14 2.11 -2.17
N SER A 40 11.04 1.88 -3.11
CA SER A 40 10.74 1.92 -4.55
C SER A 40 11.63 0.95 -5.32
N TYR A 41 11.19 0.55 -6.51
CA TYR A 41 11.99 -0.22 -7.46
C TYR A 41 12.93 0.67 -8.29
N THR A 42 12.70 1.99 -8.28
CA THR A 42 13.61 2.97 -8.88
C THR A 42 14.48 3.63 -7.81
N PRO A 43 15.71 4.06 -8.15
CA PRO A 43 16.59 4.71 -7.19
C PRO A 43 15.94 5.96 -6.57
N LEU A 44 15.84 5.97 -5.23
CA LEU A 44 15.25 7.11 -4.51
C LEU A 44 16.28 8.17 -4.12
N SER A 45 17.53 7.77 -3.85
CA SER A 45 18.61 8.66 -3.40
C SER A 45 18.89 9.88 -4.29
N PRO A 46 18.74 9.83 -5.63
CA PRO A 46 18.94 11.02 -6.47
C PRO A 46 17.93 12.14 -6.16
N TYR A 47 16.72 11.77 -5.73
CA TYR A 47 15.60 12.70 -5.55
C TYR A 47 15.33 12.99 -4.07
N ILE A 48 15.52 12.00 -3.19
CA ILE A 48 15.25 12.07 -1.75
C ILE A 48 16.58 12.24 -1.00
N LYS A 49 16.70 13.35 -0.28
CA LYS A 49 17.85 13.63 0.60
C LYS A 49 17.74 12.87 1.91
N SER A 50 16.55 12.88 2.52
CA SER A 50 16.32 12.20 3.80
C SER A 50 14.84 11.97 4.06
N VAL A 51 14.55 10.98 4.90
CA VAL A 51 13.23 10.69 5.42
C VAL A 51 13.24 10.85 6.93
N THR A 52 12.34 11.68 7.46
CA THR A 52 12.15 11.85 8.90
C THR A 52 10.92 11.09 9.36
N PHE A 53 11.12 10.09 10.20
CA PHE A 53 10.07 9.30 10.85
C PHE A 53 9.72 9.94 12.18
N HIS A 54 8.47 10.42 12.32
CA HIS A 54 7.92 10.93 13.57
C HIS A 54 7.12 9.81 14.23
N LEU A 55 7.65 9.30 15.32
CA LEU A 55 7.06 8.27 16.17
C LEU A 55 6.19 8.90 17.26
N HIS A 56 5.46 8.05 17.99
CA HIS A 56 4.73 8.49 19.17
C HIS A 56 5.68 9.16 20.20
N PRO A 57 5.27 10.24 20.90
CA PRO A 57 6.13 10.96 21.85
C PRO A 57 6.68 10.13 23.02
N SER A 58 6.10 8.95 23.29
CA SER A 58 6.60 8.03 24.32
C SER A 58 7.92 7.34 23.95
N PHE A 59 8.34 7.39 22.69
CA PHE A 59 9.61 6.80 22.26
C PHE A 59 10.77 7.77 22.52
N ASP A 60 11.88 7.22 23.01
CA ASP A 60 13.15 7.94 22.99
C ASP A 60 13.54 8.27 21.56
N ARG A 61 13.93 9.53 21.34
CA ARG A 61 14.17 10.07 19.99
C ARG A 61 12.99 9.75 19.07
N SER A 62 11.81 10.27 19.44
CA SER A 62 10.58 10.12 18.67
C SER A 62 10.68 10.70 17.26
N VAL A 63 11.61 11.61 16.99
CA VAL A 63 11.93 12.06 15.63
C VAL A 63 13.25 11.44 15.19
N ARG A 64 13.20 10.61 14.15
CA ARG A 64 14.37 9.89 13.61
C ARG A 64 14.58 10.27 12.14
N VAL A 65 15.77 10.76 11.81
CA VAL A 65 16.13 11.17 10.45
C VAL A 65 17.02 10.09 9.83
N VAL A 66 16.64 9.62 8.63
CA VAL A 66 17.38 8.64 7.85
C VAL A 66 17.81 9.28 6.55
N GLU A 67 19.11 9.42 6.35
CA GLU A 67 19.71 10.07 5.16
C GLU A 67 20.24 9.05 4.16
N THR A 68 20.49 7.81 4.60
CA THR A 68 21.00 6.74 3.76
C THR A 68 19.86 5.88 3.25
N CYS A 69 19.75 5.76 1.92
CA CYS A 69 18.91 4.76 1.29
C CYS A 69 19.68 3.44 1.18
N GLU A 70 19.07 2.36 1.64
CA GLU A 70 19.63 1.01 1.52
C GLU A 70 19.09 0.34 0.25
N LYS A 71 19.89 -0.54 -0.36
CA LYS A 71 19.40 -1.42 -1.42
C LYS A 71 19.12 -2.80 -0.83
N ILE A 72 17.85 -3.21 -0.85
CA ILE A 72 17.37 -4.48 -0.31
C ILE A 72 16.74 -5.25 -1.46
N GLY A 73 17.46 -6.25 -1.99
CA GLY A 73 17.07 -6.94 -3.21
C GLY A 73 17.09 -5.97 -4.41
N ASP A 74 15.98 -5.91 -5.14
CA ASP A 74 15.80 -4.98 -6.26
C ASP A 74 15.19 -3.63 -5.85
N GLN A 75 15.05 -3.38 -4.55
CA GLN A 75 14.39 -2.19 -4.03
C GLN A 75 15.34 -1.25 -3.30
N TYR A 76 14.99 0.02 -3.34
CA TYR A 76 15.63 1.13 -2.64
C TYR A 76 14.77 1.54 -1.47
N VAL A 77 15.30 1.49 -0.25
CA VAL A 77 14.53 1.59 0.98
C VAL A 77 15.14 2.59 1.97
N PHE A 78 14.31 3.52 2.45
CA PHE A 78 14.55 4.24 3.69
C PHE A 78 13.72 3.58 4.78
N SER A 79 14.34 3.12 5.87
CA SER A 79 13.62 2.39 6.91
C SER A 79 13.99 2.83 8.33
N CYS A 80 13.07 2.59 9.26
CA CYS A 80 13.28 2.80 10.68
C CYS A 80 12.64 1.67 11.48
N THR A 81 13.47 0.91 12.20
CA THR A 81 13.05 -0.22 13.03
C THR A 81 13.01 0.16 14.51
N SER A 82 12.02 -0.36 15.23
CA SER A 82 11.93 -0.26 16.70
C SER A 82 11.03 -1.37 17.23
N ASN A 83 11.08 -1.59 18.55
CA ASN A 83 10.14 -2.48 19.20
C ASN A 83 9.04 -1.70 19.90
N GLY A 84 7.85 -2.29 20.05
CA GLY A 84 6.74 -1.69 20.78
C GLY A 84 5.56 -2.63 20.94
N TRP A 85 4.51 -2.14 21.58
CA TRP A 85 3.30 -2.90 21.90
C TRP A 85 2.01 -2.26 21.38
N GLY A 86 2.07 -0.99 21.00
CA GLY A 86 0.92 -0.19 20.58
C GLY A 86 0.95 0.16 19.10
N GLU A 87 -0.23 0.25 18.51
CA GLU A 87 -0.47 0.83 17.18
C GLU A 87 -0.61 2.35 17.30
N PHE A 88 0.04 3.10 16.41
CA PHE A 88 -0.03 4.56 16.39
C PHE A 88 0.17 5.12 14.98
N GLU A 89 -0.30 6.36 14.77
CA GLU A 89 -0.05 7.12 13.55
C GLU A 89 1.36 7.74 13.59
N SER A 90 2.16 7.46 12.57
CA SER A 90 3.47 8.03 12.32
C SER A 90 3.43 8.98 11.12
N LEU A 91 4.23 10.04 11.17
CA LEU A 91 4.43 10.95 10.04
C LEU A 91 5.78 10.68 9.38
N LEU A 92 5.75 10.34 8.10
CA LEU A 92 6.92 10.09 7.27
C LEU A 92 7.15 11.33 6.40
N LYS A 93 8.11 12.16 6.79
CA LYS A 93 8.43 13.42 6.10
C LYS A 93 9.61 13.20 5.15
N ILE A 94 9.36 13.30 3.86
CA ILE A 94 10.34 13.17 2.78
C ILE A 94 10.92 14.55 2.47
N THR A 95 12.23 14.70 2.59
CA THR A 95 12.97 15.90 2.20
C THR A 95 13.76 15.61 0.93
N TYR A 96 13.64 16.49 -0.07
CA TYR A 96 14.22 16.29 -1.39
C TYR A 96 15.66 16.81 -1.50
N THR A 97 16.41 16.29 -2.47
CA THR A 97 17.74 16.78 -2.82
C THR A 97 17.70 18.22 -3.34
N GLN A 98 16.63 18.57 -4.05
CA GLN A 98 16.33 19.94 -4.45
C GLN A 98 15.76 20.76 -3.26
N PRO A 99 16.49 21.75 -2.70
CA PRO A 99 16.09 22.44 -1.47
C PRO A 99 14.89 23.38 -1.64
N THR A 100 14.60 23.81 -2.88
CA THR A 100 13.47 24.68 -3.20
C THR A 100 12.13 23.95 -3.20
N VAL A 101 12.15 22.62 -3.29
CA VAL A 101 10.96 21.77 -3.28
C VAL A 101 10.51 21.55 -1.83
N LYS A 102 9.21 21.76 -1.58
CA LYS A 102 8.62 21.57 -0.25
C LYS A 102 8.64 20.07 0.11
N PRO A 103 8.98 19.71 1.37
CA PRO A 103 8.89 18.34 1.84
C PRO A 103 7.47 17.77 1.72
N THR A 104 7.36 16.48 1.40
CA THR A 104 6.09 15.73 1.43
C THR A 104 5.94 15.00 2.75
N ILE A 105 4.72 14.96 3.29
CA ILE A 105 4.43 14.28 4.56
C ILE A 105 3.36 13.22 4.30
N LEU A 106 3.74 11.96 4.50
CA LEU A 106 2.83 10.82 4.46
C LEU A 106 2.43 10.45 5.89
N LYS A 107 1.18 10.06 6.07
CA LYS A 107 0.64 9.59 7.35
C LYS A 107 0.46 8.09 7.28
N HIS A 108 1.03 7.36 8.23
CA HIS A 108 0.92 5.91 8.25
C HIS A 108 0.59 5.40 9.64
N THR A 109 -0.43 4.56 9.77
CA THR A 109 -0.73 3.89 11.03
C THR A 109 -0.03 2.53 11.06
N ILE A 110 0.89 2.34 12.01
CA ILE A 110 1.50 1.03 12.25
C ILE A 110 0.43 0.08 12.76
N ARG A 111 0.37 -1.12 12.16
CA ARG A 111 -0.50 -2.22 12.61
C ARG A 111 0.35 -3.35 13.14
N LEU A 112 0.02 -3.84 14.33
CA LEU A 112 0.71 -4.96 14.98
C LEU A 112 -0.11 -6.24 14.84
N TYR A 113 -1.44 -6.13 14.80
CA TYR A 113 -2.34 -7.28 14.77
C TYR A 113 -3.11 -7.34 13.45
N PRO A 114 -3.39 -8.55 12.93
CA PRO A 114 -4.23 -8.71 11.74
C PRO A 114 -5.60 -8.06 11.93
N GLN A 115 -6.06 -7.31 10.92
CA GLN A 115 -7.44 -6.80 10.94
C GLN A 115 -8.41 -7.95 10.73
N ALA A 116 -9.54 -7.93 11.44
CA ALA A 116 -10.60 -8.91 11.22
C ALA A 116 -11.17 -8.70 9.81
N THR A 117 -10.85 -9.60 8.89
CA THR A 117 -11.41 -9.56 7.53
C THR A 117 -12.93 -9.69 7.64
N THR A 118 -13.67 -8.69 7.15
CA THR A 118 -15.13 -8.71 7.07
C THR A 118 -15.58 -9.81 6.10
N GLY A 119 -15.71 -11.05 6.60
CA GLY A 119 -16.22 -12.18 5.82
C GLY A 119 -15.76 -13.57 6.26
N VAL A 120 -14.70 -13.70 7.08
CA VAL A 120 -14.28 -15.01 7.60
C VAL A 120 -14.70 -15.14 9.06
N VAL A 121 -15.95 -15.57 9.26
CA VAL A 121 -16.42 -16.05 10.56
C VAL A 121 -15.66 -17.33 10.87
N GLY A 122 -14.60 -17.23 11.68
CA GLY A 122 -13.86 -18.39 12.20
C GLY A 122 -12.34 -18.36 12.08
N GLY A 123 -11.73 -17.32 11.49
CA GLY A 123 -10.28 -17.16 11.54
C GLY A 123 -9.85 -16.64 12.91
N GLY A 124 -9.28 -17.50 13.76
CA GLY A 124 -8.74 -17.08 15.05
C GLY A 124 -7.79 -15.89 14.91
N LYS A 125 -7.82 -14.95 15.86
CA LYS A 125 -6.84 -13.86 15.96
C LYS A 125 -5.47 -14.47 16.26
N SER A 126 -4.77 -14.92 15.23
CA SER A 126 -3.40 -15.41 15.40
C SER A 126 -2.53 -14.21 15.79
N THR A 127 -2.08 -14.19 17.03
CA THR A 127 -1.14 -13.19 17.56
C THR A 127 0.30 -13.45 17.12
N ASP A 128 0.54 -14.56 16.41
CA ASP A 128 1.86 -15.01 15.97
C ASP A 128 2.11 -14.69 14.48
N GLN A 129 1.18 -13.96 13.85
CA GLN A 129 1.28 -13.62 12.44
C GLN A 129 1.94 -12.26 12.24
N ARG A 130 2.92 -12.20 11.34
CA ARG A 130 3.46 -10.94 10.81
C ARG A 130 2.39 -10.10 10.12
N VAL A 131 2.48 -8.80 10.24
CA VAL A 131 1.52 -7.85 9.66
C VAL A 131 2.24 -6.87 8.75
N VAL A 132 1.89 -6.88 7.47
CA VAL A 132 2.28 -5.86 6.50
C VAL A 132 1.10 -4.91 6.32
N ASN A 133 1.34 -3.61 6.51
CA ASN A 133 0.39 -2.55 6.21
C ASN A 133 1.13 -1.51 5.37
N GLU A 134 0.89 -1.49 4.06
CA GLU A 134 1.59 -0.61 3.13
C GLU A 134 0.64 -0.09 2.05
N PHE A 135 1.01 1.06 1.49
CA PHE A 135 0.23 1.79 0.51
C PHE A 135 1.15 2.25 -0.63
N TYR A 136 0.65 2.12 -1.86
CA TYR A 136 1.27 2.69 -3.04
C TYR A 136 0.90 4.17 -3.16
N ASP A 137 1.86 4.99 -3.59
CA ASP A 137 1.64 6.39 -3.89
C ASP A 137 2.59 6.87 -5.00
N GLU A 138 2.25 8.00 -5.61
CA GLU A 138 3.05 8.66 -6.63
C GLU A 138 3.26 10.14 -6.26
N ILE A 139 4.51 10.53 -6.04
CA ILE A 139 4.83 11.93 -5.80
C ILE A 139 5.11 12.61 -7.13
N CYS A 140 4.23 13.52 -7.52
CA CYS A 140 4.31 14.26 -8.78
C CYS A 140 4.80 15.69 -8.55
N PHE A 141 5.78 16.11 -9.32
CA PHE A 141 6.30 17.47 -9.35
C PHE A 141 6.08 18.09 -10.72
N GLU A 142 5.46 19.25 -10.76
CA GLU A 142 5.26 20.04 -11.97
C GLU A 142 6.27 21.19 -12.05
N GLY A 143 6.76 21.47 -13.26
CA GLY A 143 7.69 22.58 -13.50
C GLY A 143 9.04 22.39 -12.81
N VAL A 144 9.54 21.16 -12.76
CA VAL A 144 10.83 20.86 -12.14
C VAL A 144 11.99 21.52 -12.89
N GLU A 145 13.02 21.94 -12.15
CA GLU A 145 14.27 22.39 -12.75
C GLU A 145 14.88 21.29 -13.61
N LYS A 146 15.37 21.69 -14.78
CA LYS A 146 15.91 20.77 -15.77
C LYS A 146 17.12 20.01 -15.21
N GLU A 147 17.97 20.69 -14.45
CA GLU A 147 19.17 20.15 -13.84
C GLU A 147 18.84 19.05 -12.82
N TRP A 148 17.80 19.25 -11.98
CA TRP A 148 17.37 18.25 -11.01
C TRP A 148 16.82 16.99 -11.69
N TYR A 149 16.05 17.17 -12.76
CA TYR A 149 15.53 16.07 -13.57
C TYR A 149 16.64 15.29 -14.29
N GLU A 150 17.54 16.00 -14.99
CA GLU A 150 18.64 15.36 -15.74
C GLU A 150 19.62 14.62 -14.83
N GLU A 151 19.94 15.19 -13.66
CA GLU A 151 20.80 14.51 -12.67
C GLU A 151 20.12 13.25 -12.11
N GLY A 152 18.80 13.32 -11.87
CA GLY A 152 17.99 12.16 -11.50
C GLY A 152 18.08 11.03 -12.53
N LEU A 153 17.78 11.33 -13.79
CA LEU A 153 17.88 10.34 -14.88
C LEU A 153 19.29 9.77 -15.05
N ARG A 154 20.32 10.63 -14.91
CA ARG A 154 21.71 10.20 -15.01
C ARG A 154 22.05 9.19 -13.92
N LEU A 155 21.61 9.45 -12.69
CA LEU A 155 21.85 8.56 -11.55
C LEU A 155 20.94 7.33 -11.56
N ASP A 156 19.73 7.41 -12.12
CA ASP A 156 18.81 6.29 -12.27
C ASP A 156 19.35 5.23 -13.26
N GLY A 157 20.01 5.67 -14.32
CA GLY A 157 20.64 4.81 -15.33
C GLY A 157 22.03 4.29 -14.96
N LEU A 158 22.61 4.76 -13.86
CA LEU A 158 23.87 4.26 -13.33
C LEU A 158 23.58 3.31 -12.17
N THR A 159 24.29 2.17 -12.11
CA THR A 159 24.38 1.43 -10.84
C THR A 159 24.71 2.42 -9.73
N PRO A 160 23.94 2.44 -8.62
CA PRO A 160 24.11 3.43 -7.57
C PRO A 160 25.59 3.53 -7.19
N PRO A 161 26.15 4.74 -6.96
CA PRO A 161 27.50 4.86 -6.43
C PRO A 161 27.55 4.02 -5.16
N SER A 162 28.33 2.92 -5.20
CA SER A 162 28.40 1.84 -4.21
C SER A 162 27.64 2.18 -2.93
N LEU A 163 26.31 2.00 -2.94
CA LEU A 163 25.52 2.27 -1.75
C LEU A 163 26.12 1.39 -0.66
N PRO A 164 26.34 1.90 0.56
CA PRO A 164 26.81 1.05 1.63
C PRO A 164 25.86 -0.14 1.69
N VAL A 165 26.38 -1.32 1.39
CA VAL A 165 25.66 -2.56 1.62
C VAL A 165 25.57 -2.65 3.13
N ALA A 166 24.45 -2.16 3.67
CA ALA A 166 24.19 -2.28 5.09
C ALA A 166 24.34 -3.77 5.45
N PRO A 167 24.95 -4.10 6.59
CA PRO A 167 24.91 -5.47 7.10
C PRO A 167 23.46 -5.92 7.06
N VAL A 168 23.20 -7.05 6.39
CA VAL A 168 21.86 -7.58 6.24
C VAL A 168 21.27 -7.77 7.65
N THR A 169 20.35 -6.89 8.04
CA THR A 169 19.71 -6.95 9.36
C THR A 169 18.59 -7.97 9.34
N ASP A 170 18.17 -8.47 10.50
CA ASP A 170 16.98 -9.34 10.59
C ASP A 170 15.75 -8.64 10.01
N ALA A 171 15.64 -7.32 10.18
CA ALA A 171 14.60 -6.52 9.52
C ALA A 171 14.75 -6.56 8.00
N SER A 172 15.96 -6.38 7.46
CA SER A 172 16.23 -6.44 6.01
C SER A 172 15.92 -7.84 5.43
N LEU A 173 16.18 -8.92 6.15
CA LEU A 173 15.82 -10.29 5.74
C LEU A 173 14.32 -10.53 5.73
N LEU A 174 13.64 -10.06 6.77
CA LEU A 174 12.17 -10.17 6.84
C LEU A 174 11.51 -9.35 5.73
N MET A 175 12.03 -8.15 5.48
CA MET A 175 11.64 -7.34 4.33
C MET A 175 11.83 -8.12 3.04
N LEU A 176 12.99 -8.72 2.77
CA LEU A 176 13.22 -9.55 1.58
C LEU A 176 12.20 -10.70 1.43
N GLN A 177 11.84 -11.38 2.53
CA GLN A 177 10.86 -12.48 2.51
C GLN A 177 9.42 -12.03 2.25
N ASP A 178 9.06 -10.79 2.61
CA ASP A 178 7.77 -10.18 2.30
C ASP A 178 7.77 -9.44 0.96
N PHE A 179 8.95 -9.02 0.52
CA PHE A 179 9.20 -8.27 -0.71
C PHE A 179 9.50 -9.16 -1.91
N GLU A 180 9.69 -10.47 -1.70
CA GLU A 180 9.69 -11.44 -2.80
C GLU A 180 8.35 -11.33 -3.52
N GLU A 181 8.41 -10.84 -4.76
CA GLU A 181 7.25 -10.80 -5.63
C GLU A 181 6.66 -12.21 -5.70
N PRO A 182 5.36 -12.38 -5.40
CA PRO A 182 4.69 -13.58 -5.88
C PRO A 182 4.92 -13.59 -7.38
N ASN A 183 5.67 -14.59 -7.87
CA ASN A 183 5.99 -14.82 -9.27
C ASN A 183 4.85 -14.30 -10.14
N ASP A 184 5.10 -13.44 -11.14
CA ASP A 184 4.05 -12.79 -11.97
C ASP A 184 2.89 -13.73 -12.33
N ARG A 185 3.21 -15.01 -12.57
CA ARG A 185 2.25 -16.09 -12.81
C ARG A 185 1.24 -16.32 -11.68
N GLU A 186 1.66 -16.27 -10.42
CA GLU A 186 0.81 -16.35 -9.24
C GLU A 186 -0.08 -15.11 -9.10
N ILE A 187 0.47 -13.90 -9.28
CA ILE A 187 -0.32 -12.65 -9.25
C ILE A 187 -1.40 -12.69 -10.32
N VAL A 188 -1.01 -12.98 -11.57
CA VAL A 188 -1.93 -13.17 -12.69
C VAL A 188 -2.95 -14.26 -12.35
N GLY A 189 -2.52 -15.37 -11.75
CA GLY A 189 -3.41 -16.43 -11.30
C GLY A 189 -4.45 -15.97 -10.26
N ARG A 190 -4.06 -15.15 -9.29
CA ARG A 190 -4.96 -14.56 -8.29
C ARG A 190 -5.94 -13.59 -8.94
N LEU A 191 -5.46 -12.72 -9.83
CA LEU A 191 -6.31 -11.77 -10.58
C LEU A 191 -7.33 -12.51 -11.45
N VAL A 192 -6.92 -13.55 -12.18
CA VAL A 192 -7.83 -14.36 -13.00
C VAL A 192 -8.92 -15.02 -12.15
N ARG A 193 -8.58 -15.52 -10.95
CA ARG A 193 -9.59 -16.09 -10.02
C ARG A 193 -10.57 -15.03 -9.53
N ALA A 194 -10.07 -13.85 -9.16
CA ALA A 194 -10.91 -12.74 -8.72
C ALA A 194 -11.86 -12.26 -9.83
N VAL A 195 -11.37 -12.14 -11.08
CA VAL A 195 -12.19 -11.77 -12.24
C VAL A 195 -13.31 -12.81 -12.46
N LYS A 196 -12.98 -14.10 -12.48
CA LYS A 196 -13.98 -15.16 -12.65
C LYS A 196 -15.06 -15.15 -11.56
N PHE A 197 -14.68 -14.85 -10.33
CA PHE A 197 -15.62 -14.74 -9.22
C PHE A 197 -16.62 -13.58 -9.45
N VAL A 198 -16.10 -12.39 -9.79
CA VAL A 198 -16.94 -11.21 -10.06
C VAL A 198 -17.85 -11.45 -11.27
N GLU A 199 -17.35 -12.07 -12.33
CA GLU A 199 -18.16 -12.43 -13.49
C GLU A 199 -19.30 -13.40 -13.14
N GLY A 200 -19.03 -14.37 -12.27
CA GLY A 200 -20.03 -15.30 -11.75
C GLY A 200 -21.15 -14.58 -10.97
N GLU A 201 -20.76 -13.70 -10.05
CA GLU A 201 -21.71 -12.87 -9.28
C GLU A 201 -22.53 -11.96 -10.19
N ILE A 202 -21.90 -11.32 -11.19
CA ILE A 202 -22.60 -10.52 -12.19
C ILE A 202 -23.62 -11.37 -12.96
N GLY A 203 -23.25 -12.60 -13.35
CA GLY A 203 -24.16 -13.54 -14.00
C GLY A 203 -25.38 -13.86 -13.14
N MET A 204 -25.15 -14.21 -11.87
CA MET A 204 -26.24 -14.51 -10.93
C MET A 204 -27.18 -13.33 -10.72
N VAL A 205 -26.63 -12.12 -10.59
CA VAL A 205 -27.43 -10.89 -10.42
C VAL A 205 -28.22 -10.59 -11.69
N LYS A 206 -27.62 -10.74 -12.89
CA LYS A 206 -28.32 -10.58 -14.18
C LYS A 206 -29.48 -11.56 -14.31
N ASP A 207 -29.29 -12.82 -13.95
CA ASP A 207 -30.34 -13.84 -14.00
C ASP A 207 -31.49 -13.54 -13.02
N ARG A 208 -31.16 -13.03 -11.82
CA ARG A 208 -32.19 -12.57 -10.86
C ARG A 208 -32.99 -11.39 -11.43
N ILE A 209 -32.32 -10.42 -12.05
CA ILE A 209 -32.99 -9.27 -12.68
C ILE A 209 -33.89 -9.73 -13.83
N LEU A 210 -33.42 -10.65 -14.68
CA LEU A 210 -34.19 -11.20 -15.79
C LEU A 210 -35.46 -11.92 -15.30
N ARG A 211 -35.35 -12.74 -14.25
CA ARG A 211 -36.50 -13.41 -13.64
C ARG A 211 -37.51 -12.40 -13.07
N ALA A 212 -37.03 -11.44 -12.28
CA ALA A 212 -37.89 -10.41 -11.70
C ALA A 212 -38.59 -9.55 -12.78
N ASN A 213 -37.89 -9.19 -13.86
CA ASN A 213 -38.49 -8.44 -14.98
C ASN A 213 -39.56 -9.26 -15.72
N SER A 214 -39.34 -10.56 -15.90
CA SER A 214 -40.33 -11.46 -16.51
C SER A 214 -41.59 -11.57 -15.64
N GLU A 215 -41.43 -11.73 -14.32
CA GLU A 215 -42.52 -11.77 -13.36
C GLU A 215 -43.31 -10.45 -13.35
N LEU A 216 -42.62 -9.30 -13.40
CA LEU A 216 -43.25 -7.98 -13.49
C LEU A 216 -44.07 -7.81 -14.79
N GLU A 217 -43.55 -8.24 -15.94
CA GLU A 217 -44.28 -8.20 -17.21
C GLU A 217 -45.51 -9.10 -17.21
N GLN A 218 -45.43 -10.29 -16.58
CA GLN A 218 -46.58 -11.17 -16.41
C GLN A 218 -47.65 -10.53 -15.51
N ALA A 219 -47.25 -9.96 -14.38
CA ALA A 219 -48.16 -9.24 -13.47
C ALA A 219 -48.86 -8.08 -14.19
N ARG A 220 -48.12 -7.25 -14.96
CA ARG A 220 -48.71 -6.13 -15.73
C ARG A 220 -49.72 -6.61 -16.78
N LYS A 221 -49.46 -7.75 -17.43
CA LYS A 221 -50.42 -8.34 -18.39
C LYS A 221 -51.69 -8.82 -17.69
N ILE A 222 -51.57 -9.44 -16.53
CA ILE A 222 -52.74 -9.92 -15.74
C ILE A 222 -53.59 -8.73 -15.27
N GLU A 223 -52.96 -7.66 -14.76
CA GLU A 223 -53.68 -6.43 -14.39
C GLU A 223 -54.36 -5.75 -15.60
N GLY A 224 -53.69 -5.72 -16.75
CA GLY A 224 -54.27 -5.20 -18.00
C GLY A 224 -55.49 -5.99 -18.48
N ILE A 225 -55.48 -7.33 -18.34
CA ILE A 225 -56.60 -8.21 -18.71
C ILE A 225 -57.78 -8.02 -17.73
N ASN A 226 -57.51 -7.89 -16.43
CA ASN A 226 -58.56 -7.67 -15.43
C ASN A 226 -59.26 -6.32 -15.60
N ASN A 227 -58.57 -5.28 -16.08
CA ASN A 227 -59.18 -3.99 -16.42
C ASN A 227 -60.07 -4.03 -17.69
N LEU A 228 -59.80 -4.94 -18.64
CA LEU A 228 -60.64 -5.14 -19.83
C LEU A 228 -61.91 -5.95 -19.53
N GLY A 229 -61.88 -6.82 -18.51
CA GLY A 229 -63.03 -7.65 -18.09
C GLY A 229 -64.07 -6.91 -17.23
N SER A 230 -63.69 -5.80 -16.57
CA SER A 230 -64.59 -5.03 -15.69
C SER A 230 -65.49 -4.03 -16.46
N GLY A 231 -65.23 -3.82 -17.76
CA GLY A 231 -65.92 -2.80 -18.57
C GLY A 231 -67.24 -3.22 -19.24
N ARG A 232 -67.83 -4.38 -18.93
CA ARG A 232 -69.08 -4.82 -19.59
C ARG A 232 -70.07 -5.52 -18.66
N LYS A 233 -70.77 -4.73 -17.85
CA LYS A 233 -72.16 -5.00 -17.45
C LYS A 233 -72.96 -3.70 -17.52
N VAL A 234 -73.77 -3.59 -18.57
CA VAL A 234 -74.99 -2.78 -18.61
C VAL A 234 -76.12 -3.69 -18.13
#